data_AF-A0A7C2EU67-F1
#
_entry.id   AF-A0A7C2EU67-F1
#
_cell.length_a   1.000
_cell.length_b   1.000
_cell.length_c   1.000
_cell.angle_alpha   90.00
_cell.angle_beta   90.00
_cell.angle_gamma   90.00
#
_symmetry.space_group_name_H-M   'P 1'
#
loop_
_entity.id
_entity.type
_entity.pdbx_description
1 polymer ?
#
loop_
_entity_poly.entity_id
_entity_poly.type
_entity_poly.pdbx_seq_one_letter_code
_entity_poly.pdbx_strand_id
1 'polypeptide(L)'
;PDGRRETLLDVPAYNFNWQMMYRLEKPVFIPKGSKMIVTAHFDNSKKNKYNPDPTVPVRFGDPTYDEMMIGYFDFVAKGPSRAALKLDPKIYDAYAGEYQVFPGATLLVTREGDKLMFTSQGQPKIEALPESETRFYFRMVDAQVTFIKNEKGEVTELVFEMNGRSIKAKKISKVASTGGNK
;
A
#
# COMPACT_ATOMS: atom_id res chain seq x y z
N PRO A 1 19.50 4.37 7.93
CA PRO A 1 19.29 4.55 9.39
C PRO A 1 20.46 5.35 9.95
N ASP A 2 20.20 6.33 10.82
CA ASP A 2 21.16 7.29 11.37
C ASP A 2 21.89 6.79 12.63
N GLY A 3 21.63 5.55 13.04
CA GLY A 3 22.19 4.94 14.26
C GLY A 3 21.44 5.32 15.54
N ARG A 4 20.41 6.17 15.47
CA ARG A 4 19.61 6.59 16.63
C ARG A 4 18.73 5.44 17.13
N ARG A 5 18.62 5.31 18.45
CA ARG A 5 17.68 4.42 19.13
C ARG A 5 16.66 5.26 19.88
N GLU A 6 15.38 4.96 19.69
CA GLU A 6 14.26 5.64 20.34
C GLU A 6 13.26 4.61 20.86
N THR A 7 12.80 4.80 22.09
CA THR A 7 11.72 3.99 22.67
C THR A 7 10.39 4.61 22.30
N LEU A 8 9.59 3.92 21.49
CA LEU A 8 8.29 4.40 21.03
C LEU A 8 7.15 4.09 22.01
N LEU A 9 7.29 3.00 22.76
CA LEU A 9 6.32 2.54 23.75
C LEU A 9 7.08 1.85 24.87
N ASP A 10 6.79 2.25 26.11
CA ASP A 10 7.28 1.60 27.32
C ASP A 10 6.09 1.32 28.24
N VAL A 11 5.87 0.05 28.57
CA VAL A 11 4.77 -0.40 29.43
C VAL A 11 5.37 -1.21 30.58
N PRO A 12 5.98 -0.56 31.58
CA PRO A 12 6.77 -1.23 32.61
C PRO A 12 5.92 -2.11 33.54
N ALA A 13 4.62 -1.83 33.64
CA ALA A 13 3.65 -2.60 34.43
C ALA A 13 2.55 -3.17 33.53
N TYR A 14 2.94 -3.88 32.47
CA TYR A 14 2.00 -4.51 31.55
C TYR A 14 1.02 -5.44 32.29
N ASN A 15 -0.24 -5.37 31.89
CA ASN A 15 -1.28 -6.29 32.33
C ASN A 15 -1.83 -7.02 31.10
N PHE A 16 -1.96 -8.34 31.17
CA PHE A 16 -2.46 -9.15 30.06
C PHE A 16 -3.86 -8.73 29.58
N ASN A 17 -4.67 -8.10 30.45
CA ASN A 17 -5.99 -7.60 30.08
C ASN A 17 -5.94 -6.29 29.26
N TRP A 18 -4.76 -5.69 29.05
CA TRP A 18 -4.56 -4.43 28.32
C TRP A 18 -4.03 -4.65 26.89
N GLN A 19 -4.50 -5.72 26.23
CA GLN A 19 -4.22 -5.99 24.82
C GLN A 19 -4.99 -5.02 23.90
N MET A 20 -4.71 -3.73 24.05
CA MET A 20 -5.30 -2.65 23.27
C MET A 20 -4.27 -2.04 22.33
N MET A 21 -4.76 -1.37 21.30
CA MET A 21 -3.92 -0.60 20.39
C MET A 21 -3.43 0.67 21.08
N TYR A 22 -2.10 0.83 21.20
CA TYR A 22 -1.48 2.09 21.59
C TYR A 22 -1.18 2.91 20.34
N ARG A 23 -1.81 4.08 20.22
CA ARG A 23 -1.57 5.03 19.12
C ARG A 23 -0.60 6.10 19.59
N LEU A 24 0.50 6.28 18.86
CA LEU A 24 1.43 7.38 19.10
C LEU A 24 0.71 8.72 18.91
N GLU A 25 0.89 9.64 19.86
CA GLU A 25 0.35 11.01 19.76
C GLU A 25 0.90 11.73 18.53
N LYS A 26 2.22 11.58 18.29
CA LYS A 26 2.92 12.10 17.13
C LYS A 26 3.42 10.94 16.28
N PRO A 27 3.00 10.83 15.00
CA PRO A 27 3.55 9.82 14.11
C PRO A 27 5.07 9.95 13.99
N VAL A 28 5.77 8.83 14.07
CA VAL A 28 7.22 8.79 13.91
C VAL A 28 7.55 8.30 12.51
N PHE A 29 8.35 9.07 11.77
CA PHE A 29 8.89 8.63 10.50
C PHE A 29 9.98 7.59 10.73
N ILE A 30 9.84 6.41 10.14
CA ILE A 30 10.82 5.32 10.23
C ILE A 30 11.62 5.26 8.92
N PRO A 31 12.89 5.71 8.90
CA PRO A 31 13.69 5.67 7.69
C PRO A 31 13.90 4.26 7.16
N LYS A 32 14.06 4.13 5.84
CA LYS A 32 14.45 2.85 5.20
C LYS A 32 15.71 2.28 5.88
N GLY A 33 15.66 0.99 6.19
CA GLY A 33 16.75 0.27 6.86
C GLY A 33 16.77 0.37 8.38
N SER A 34 15.79 1.03 9.01
CA SER A 34 15.62 1.00 10.47
C SER A 34 15.18 -0.38 10.95
N LYS A 35 15.44 -0.69 12.23
CA LYS A 35 15.00 -1.92 12.89
C LYS A 35 13.98 -1.60 13.97
N MET A 36 12.84 -2.28 13.95
CA MET A 36 11.90 -2.29 15.06
C MET A 36 12.33 -3.39 16.03
N ILE A 37 12.53 -3.04 17.29
CA ILE A 37 12.94 -3.98 18.34
C ILE A 37 11.87 -3.97 19.41
N VAL A 38 11.38 -5.16 19.75
CA VAL A 38 10.43 -5.37 20.83
C VAL A 38 11.13 -6.18 21.90
N THR A 39 11.02 -5.73 23.15
CA THR A 39 11.59 -6.42 24.31
C THR A 39 10.48 -6.64 25.32
N ALA A 40 10.30 -7.90 25.72
CA ALA A 40 9.41 -8.28 26.80
C ALA A 40 10.19 -9.08 27.84
N HIS A 41 9.71 -9.03 29.08
CA HIS A 41 10.29 -9.75 30.21
C HIS A 41 9.21 -10.66 30.80
N PHE A 42 9.54 -11.94 30.96
CA PHE A 42 8.69 -12.89 31.66
C PHE A 42 9.19 -13.06 33.10
N ASP A 43 8.29 -12.92 34.08
CA ASP A 43 8.62 -13.13 35.49
C ASP A 43 8.39 -14.59 35.89
N ASN A 44 9.44 -15.41 35.77
CA ASN A 44 9.44 -16.81 36.21
C ASN A 44 9.79 -16.98 37.71
N SER A 45 9.70 -15.92 38.52
CA SER A 45 10.07 -16.01 39.94
C SER A 45 9.00 -16.72 40.77
N LYS A 46 9.40 -17.34 41.89
CA LYS A 46 8.49 -17.94 42.89
C LYS A 46 7.51 -16.93 43.52
N LYS A 47 7.76 -15.63 43.37
CA LYS A 47 6.91 -14.56 43.92
C LYS A 47 5.76 -14.20 42.99
N ASN A 48 5.85 -14.57 41.71
CA ASN A 48 4.77 -14.34 40.76
C ASN A 48 3.63 -15.34 41.00
N LYS A 49 2.58 -14.89 41.70
CA LYS A 49 1.38 -15.70 41.99
C LYS A 49 0.61 -16.18 40.74
N TYR A 50 0.90 -15.58 39.57
CA TYR A 50 0.28 -15.94 38.30
C TYR A 50 1.09 -16.99 37.54
N ASN A 51 2.31 -17.30 37.98
CA ASN A 51 3.11 -18.38 37.42
C ASN A 51 2.73 -19.71 38.10
N PRO A 52 2.15 -20.68 37.35
CA PRO A 52 1.68 -21.94 37.91
C PRO A 52 2.83 -22.84 38.40
N ASP A 53 4.03 -22.75 37.79
CA ASP A 53 5.20 -23.52 38.20
C ASP A 53 6.52 -22.79 37.86
N PRO A 54 7.17 -22.14 38.85
CA PRO A 54 8.43 -21.41 38.64
C PRO A 54 9.66 -22.32 38.46
N THR A 55 9.50 -23.65 38.49
CA THR A 55 10.60 -24.60 38.26
C THR A 55 10.71 -25.01 36.79
N VAL A 56 9.69 -24.72 35.99
CA VAL A 56 9.66 -25.00 34.55
C VAL A 56 10.28 -23.84 33.77
N PRO A 57 11.15 -24.10 32.78
CA PRO A 57 11.67 -23.04 31.91
C PRO A 57 10.56 -22.37 31.10
N VAL A 58 10.53 -21.04 31.11
CA VAL A 58 9.65 -20.26 30.22
C VAL A 58 10.04 -20.49 28.77
N ARG A 59 9.07 -20.82 27.94
CA ARG A 59 9.24 -21.05 26.50
C ARG A 59 8.06 -20.48 25.73
N PHE A 60 8.30 -20.22 24.45
CA PHE A 60 7.24 -19.83 23.53
C PHE A 60 6.33 -21.03 23.18
N GLY A 61 5.02 -20.85 23.16
CA GLY A 61 4.07 -21.88 22.71
C GLY A 61 2.60 -21.45 22.71
N ASP A 62 1.78 -22.24 22.04
CA ASP A 62 0.32 -22.05 21.91
C ASP A 62 -0.52 -22.43 23.15
N PRO A 63 -0.16 -23.48 23.93
CA PRO A 63 -0.91 -23.84 25.13
C PRO A 63 -0.90 -22.75 26.19
N THR A 64 -1.94 -22.68 27.02
CA THR A 64 -2.10 -21.65 28.07
C THR A 64 -1.05 -21.68 29.19
N TYR A 65 -0.18 -22.68 29.21
CA TYR A 65 0.94 -22.81 30.15
C TYR A 65 2.30 -22.45 29.52
N ASP A 66 2.32 -22.20 28.21
CA ASP A 66 3.48 -21.63 27.52
C ASP A 66 3.24 -20.12 27.31
N GLU A 67 4.31 -19.37 27.09
CA GLU A 67 4.26 -17.91 26.99
C GLU A 67 4.24 -17.44 25.54
N MET A 68 3.72 -16.23 25.30
CA MET A 68 3.82 -15.56 24.01
C MET A 68 4.17 -14.10 24.19
N MET A 69 5.05 -13.60 23.33
CA MET A 69 5.14 -12.17 23.06
C MET A 69 5.11 -11.94 21.55
N ILE A 70 4.10 -11.21 21.08
CA ILE A 70 3.95 -10.84 19.69
C ILE A 70 3.81 -9.32 19.62
N GLY A 71 4.81 -8.67 19.01
CA GLY A 71 4.81 -7.23 18.80
C GLY A 71 4.12 -6.86 17.49
N TYR A 72 2.83 -6.53 17.55
CA TYR A 72 2.12 -5.95 16.41
C TYR A 72 2.43 -4.45 16.27
N PHE A 73 2.63 -4.00 15.03
CA PHE A 73 2.76 -2.59 14.71
C PHE A 73 2.03 -2.28 13.41
N ASP A 74 1.22 -1.22 13.44
CA ASP A 74 0.62 -0.66 12.24
C ASP A 74 1.49 0.47 11.72
N PHE A 75 1.69 0.51 10.41
CA PHE A 75 2.43 1.59 9.75
C PHE A 75 1.73 2.00 8.46
N VAL A 76 1.93 3.26 8.10
CA VAL A 76 1.58 3.77 6.77
C VAL A 76 2.88 3.92 6.01
N ALA A 77 3.04 3.17 4.92
CA ALA A 77 4.15 3.40 4.02
C ALA A 77 4.01 4.81 3.42
N LYS A 78 5.10 5.59 3.42
CA LYS A 78 5.15 6.80 2.60
C LYS A 78 5.02 6.34 1.16
N GLY A 79 3.82 6.46 0.60
CA GLY A 79 3.59 6.28 -0.83
C GLY A 79 4.53 7.20 -1.62
N PRO A 80 4.78 6.92 -2.90
CA PRO A 80 5.64 7.79 -3.70
C PRO A 80 5.16 9.23 -3.56
N SER A 81 6.05 10.14 -3.10
CA SER A 81 5.75 11.57 -3.01
C SER A 81 5.76 12.16 -4.41
N ARG A 82 4.77 11.77 -5.21
CA ARG A 82 4.53 12.31 -6.54
C ARG A 82 3.46 13.37 -6.39
N ALA A 83 3.81 14.63 -6.57
CA ALA A 83 2.78 15.66 -6.71
C ALA A 83 2.05 15.37 -8.02
N ALA A 84 0.71 15.26 -7.97
CA ALA A 84 -0.06 15.14 -9.20
C ALA A 84 0.04 16.45 -9.98
N LEU A 85 0.41 16.40 -11.25
CA LEU A 85 0.37 17.57 -12.13
C LEU A 85 -1.07 18.01 -12.37
N LYS A 86 -1.29 19.30 -12.59
CA LYS A 86 -2.58 19.78 -13.10
C LYS A 86 -2.52 19.75 -14.63
N LEU A 87 -3.20 18.77 -15.23
CA LEU A 87 -3.36 18.66 -16.68
C LEU A 87 -4.77 19.10 -17.09
N ASP A 88 -4.94 19.55 -18.33
CA ASP A 88 -6.29 19.76 -18.88
C ASP A 88 -7.01 18.41 -18.98
N PRO A 89 -8.14 18.19 -18.29
CA PRO A 89 -8.86 16.92 -18.33
C PRO A 89 -9.22 16.42 -19.73
N LYS A 90 -9.29 17.30 -20.73
CA LYS A 90 -9.55 16.90 -22.13
C LYS A 90 -8.50 15.97 -22.70
N ILE A 91 -7.25 16.04 -22.24
CA ILE A 91 -6.21 15.11 -22.74
C ILE A 91 -6.55 13.65 -22.39
N TYR A 92 -7.34 13.42 -21.32
CA TYR A 92 -7.72 12.07 -20.88
C TYR A 92 -8.61 11.35 -21.89
N ASP A 93 -9.29 12.09 -22.77
CA ASP A 93 -10.08 11.50 -23.85
C ASP A 93 -9.18 10.71 -24.83
N ALA A 94 -7.93 11.13 -25.00
CA ALA A 94 -6.95 10.40 -25.81
C ALA A 94 -6.54 9.06 -25.17
N TYR A 95 -6.55 8.98 -23.84
CA TYR A 95 -6.20 7.79 -23.08
C TYR A 95 -7.38 6.83 -22.91
N ALA A 96 -8.63 7.33 -22.91
CA ALA A 96 -9.82 6.51 -22.74
C ALA A 96 -9.95 5.43 -23.84
N GLY A 97 -10.31 4.22 -23.42
CA GLY A 97 -10.38 3.04 -24.30
C GLY A 97 -10.17 1.73 -23.54
N GLU A 98 -10.33 0.63 -24.25
CA GLU A 98 -9.99 -0.70 -23.73
C GLU A 98 -8.61 -1.11 -24.20
N TYR A 99 -7.84 -1.70 -23.29
CA TYR A 99 -6.49 -2.17 -23.53
C TYR A 99 -6.42 -3.67 -23.28
N GLN A 100 -5.97 -4.42 -24.28
CA GLN A 100 -5.70 -5.85 -24.15
C GLN A 100 -4.38 -6.06 -23.42
N VAL A 101 -4.43 -6.72 -22.26
CA VAL A 101 -3.24 -7.03 -21.45
C VAL A 101 -2.65 -8.37 -21.86
N PHE A 102 -3.49 -9.40 -21.94
CA PHE A 102 -3.21 -10.74 -22.48
C PHE A 102 -4.53 -11.34 -23.01
N PRO A 103 -4.51 -12.38 -23.88
CA PRO A 103 -5.74 -12.91 -24.48
C PRO A 103 -6.83 -13.21 -23.45
N GLY A 104 -8.01 -12.61 -23.63
CA GLY A 104 -9.15 -12.76 -22.71
C GLY A 104 -9.18 -11.80 -21.51
N ALA A 105 -8.14 -10.97 -21.30
CA ALA A 105 -8.11 -9.97 -20.23
C ALA A 105 -7.90 -8.54 -20.75
N THR A 106 -8.83 -7.67 -20.37
CA THR A 106 -8.83 -6.25 -20.73
C THR A 106 -8.74 -5.35 -19.51
N LEU A 107 -8.21 -4.16 -19.75
CA LEU A 107 -8.17 -3.03 -18.84
C LEU A 107 -8.97 -1.89 -19.48
N LEU A 108 -10.02 -1.45 -18.81
CA LEU A 108 -10.84 -0.33 -19.25
C LEU A 108 -10.29 0.95 -18.61
N VAL A 109 -9.95 1.92 -19.47
CA VAL A 109 -9.57 3.27 -19.05
C VAL A 109 -10.69 4.23 -19.43
N THR A 110 -11.23 4.94 -18.45
CA THR A 110 -12.30 5.94 -18.65
C THR A 110 -11.88 7.29 -18.10
N ARG A 111 -12.42 8.35 -18.71
CA ARG A 111 -12.41 9.68 -18.13
C ARG A 111 -13.72 9.90 -17.37
N GLU A 112 -13.63 10.29 -16.12
CA GLU A 112 -14.77 10.67 -15.27
C GLU A 112 -14.53 12.09 -14.75
N GLY A 113 -15.09 13.09 -15.44
CA GLY A 113 -14.85 14.50 -15.13
C GLY A 113 -13.38 14.89 -15.32
N ASP A 114 -12.69 15.18 -14.22
CA ASP A 114 -11.27 15.52 -14.13
C ASP A 114 -10.36 14.34 -13.74
N LYS A 115 -10.91 13.12 -13.73
CA LYS A 115 -10.20 11.91 -13.31
C LYS A 115 -10.00 10.93 -14.44
N LEU A 116 -8.87 10.23 -14.38
CA LEU A 116 -8.58 9.09 -15.24
C LEU A 116 -8.71 7.81 -14.42
N MET A 117 -9.68 6.98 -14.77
CA MET A 117 -10.07 5.81 -14.00
C MET A 117 -9.68 4.52 -14.72
N PHE A 118 -9.22 3.54 -13.96
CA PHE A 118 -8.79 2.23 -14.44
C PHE A 118 -9.68 1.16 -13.82
N THR A 119 -10.23 0.29 -14.65
CA THR A 119 -11.10 -0.83 -14.25
C THR A 119 -10.60 -2.12 -14.89
N SER A 120 -10.43 -3.18 -14.09
CA SER A 120 -10.15 -4.53 -14.57
C SER A 120 -11.09 -5.53 -13.91
N GLN A 121 -11.30 -6.69 -14.52
CA GLN A 121 -12.27 -7.67 -14.07
C GLN A 121 -11.99 -8.13 -12.63
N GLY A 122 -13.00 -8.03 -11.76
CA GLY A 122 -12.91 -8.45 -10.36
C GLY A 122 -12.07 -7.53 -9.47
N GLN A 123 -11.56 -6.40 -9.98
CA GLN A 123 -10.81 -5.42 -9.20
C GLN A 123 -11.63 -4.14 -9.00
N PRO A 124 -11.46 -3.45 -7.85
CA PRO A 124 -12.07 -2.15 -7.66
C PRO A 124 -11.54 -1.16 -8.69
N LYS A 125 -12.38 -0.19 -9.08
CA LYS A 125 -11.97 0.92 -9.92
C LYS A 125 -10.97 1.80 -9.16
N ILE A 126 -9.86 2.15 -9.80
CA ILE A 126 -8.80 2.96 -9.19
C ILE A 126 -8.50 4.21 -10.03
N GLU A 127 -8.19 5.32 -9.35
CA GLU A 127 -7.83 6.60 -9.97
C GLU A 127 -6.32 6.65 -10.25
N ALA A 128 -5.96 7.00 -11.49
CA ALA A 128 -4.60 7.29 -11.90
C ALA A 128 -4.34 8.79 -11.84
N LEU A 129 -3.28 9.18 -11.14
CA LEU A 129 -2.89 10.58 -10.97
C LEU A 129 -1.72 10.93 -11.89
N PRO A 130 -1.75 12.09 -12.56
CA PRO A 130 -0.72 12.46 -13.53
C PRO A 130 0.62 12.79 -12.86
N GLU A 131 1.70 12.20 -13.36
CA GLU A 131 3.08 12.55 -13.05
C GLU A 131 3.73 13.33 -14.21
N SER A 132 3.30 13.05 -15.44
CA SER A 132 3.59 13.81 -16.66
C SER A 132 2.36 13.78 -17.57
N GLU A 133 2.45 14.32 -18.79
CA GLU A 133 1.37 14.19 -19.78
C GLU A 133 1.02 12.71 -20.05
N THR A 134 2.02 11.83 -20.12
CA THR A 134 1.82 10.41 -20.48
C THR A 134 2.08 9.42 -19.35
N ARG A 135 2.63 9.85 -18.21
CA ARG A 135 2.95 9.00 -17.06
C ARG A 135 2.02 9.31 -15.90
N PHE A 136 1.46 8.26 -15.30
CA PHE A 136 0.54 8.34 -14.17
C PHE A 136 0.93 7.33 -13.09
N TYR A 137 0.50 7.59 -11.86
CA TYR A 137 0.71 6.71 -10.72
C TYR A 137 -0.59 6.49 -9.94
N PHE A 138 -0.63 5.44 -9.12
CA PHE A 138 -1.76 5.14 -8.25
C PHE A 138 -1.37 5.37 -6.79
N ARG A 139 -2.26 5.94 -5.97
CA ARG A 139 -1.96 6.18 -4.53
C ARG A 139 -2.08 4.93 -3.68
N MET A 140 -3.07 4.08 -3.99
CA MET A 140 -3.40 2.91 -3.17
C MET A 140 -2.50 1.70 -3.45
N VAL A 141 -1.82 1.70 -4.61
CA VAL A 141 -0.92 0.63 -5.03
C VAL A 141 0.36 1.24 -5.57
N ASP A 142 1.53 0.68 -5.25
CA ASP A 142 2.81 1.14 -5.80
C ASP A 142 2.97 0.68 -7.25
N ALA A 143 2.22 1.35 -8.13
CA ALA A 143 2.18 1.08 -9.56
C ALA A 143 2.23 2.38 -10.37
N GLN A 144 2.71 2.25 -11.60
CA GLN A 144 2.74 3.31 -12.60
C GLN A 144 2.14 2.82 -13.91
N VAL A 145 1.65 3.77 -14.69
CA VAL A 145 1.26 3.53 -16.08
C VAL A 145 1.84 4.61 -16.98
N THR A 146 2.38 4.20 -18.12
CA THR A 146 2.86 5.10 -19.17
C THR A 146 2.10 4.84 -20.46
N PHE A 147 1.44 5.87 -21.01
CA PHE A 147 0.80 5.81 -22.31
C PHE A 147 1.81 6.05 -23.43
N ILE A 148 1.79 5.18 -24.44
CA ILE A 148 2.69 5.26 -25.60
C ILE A 148 1.88 5.79 -26.79
N LYS A 149 2.41 6.84 -27.41
CA LYS A 149 1.87 7.45 -28.62
C LYS A 149 2.64 6.95 -29.84
N ASN A 150 1.96 6.78 -30.97
CA ASN A 150 2.58 6.54 -32.27
C ASN A 150 3.15 7.85 -32.87
N GLU A 151 3.74 7.77 -34.06
CA GLU A 151 4.29 8.94 -34.79
C GLU A 151 3.25 10.02 -35.12
N LYS A 152 1.96 9.66 -35.14
CA LYS A 152 0.84 10.59 -35.36
C LYS A 152 0.34 11.23 -34.06
N GLY A 153 0.96 10.92 -32.92
CA GLY A 153 0.55 11.40 -31.60
C GLY A 153 -0.65 10.66 -30.99
N GLU A 154 -1.11 9.57 -31.61
CA GLU A 154 -2.24 8.78 -31.11
C GLU A 154 -1.79 7.75 -30.09
N VAL A 155 -2.53 7.61 -28.99
CA VAL A 155 -2.24 6.61 -27.96
C VAL A 155 -2.61 5.22 -28.48
N THR A 156 -1.62 4.36 -28.63
CA THR A 156 -1.78 3.00 -29.16
C THR A 156 -1.56 1.92 -28.10
N GLU A 157 -0.82 2.23 -27.05
CA GLU A 157 -0.42 1.26 -26.03
C GLU A 157 -0.32 1.93 -24.66
N LEU A 158 -0.35 1.11 -23.61
CA LEU A 158 0.08 1.49 -22.28
C LEU A 158 1.05 0.46 -21.74
N VAL A 159 1.94 0.91 -20.87
CA VAL A 159 2.87 0.07 -20.12
C VAL A 159 2.52 0.22 -18.64
N PHE A 160 2.12 -0.87 -18.00
CA PHE A 160 1.78 -0.94 -16.59
C PHE A 160 2.94 -1.55 -15.80
N GLU A 161 3.45 -0.82 -14.82
CA GLU A 161 4.58 -1.22 -13.99
C GLU A 161 4.13 -1.40 -12.54
N MET A 162 4.33 -2.59 -11.98
CA MET A 162 3.96 -2.91 -10.59
C MET A 162 4.89 -3.95 -10.01
N ASN A 163 5.37 -3.74 -8.77
CA ASN A 163 6.25 -4.66 -8.05
C ASN A 163 7.49 -5.11 -8.86
N GLY A 164 8.08 -4.18 -9.64
CA GLY A 164 9.24 -4.46 -10.50
C GLY A 164 8.95 -5.26 -11.76
N ARG A 165 7.68 -5.55 -12.07
CA ARG A 165 7.23 -6.17 -13.32
C ARG A 165 6.61 -5.13 -14.23
N SER A 166 6.76 -5.31 -15.53
CA SER A 166 6.18 -4.45 -16.56
C SER A 166 5.30 -5.28 -17.49
N ILE A 167 4.10 -4.78 -17.78
CA ILE A 167 3.14 -5.40 -18.69
C ILE A 167 2.73 -4.38 -19.75
N LYS A 168 2.92 -4.74 -21.01
CA LYS A 168 2.52 -3.93 -22.15
C LYS A 168 1.11 -4.31 -22.60
N ALA A 169 0.21 -3.34 -22.70
CA ALA A 169 -1.16 -3.55 -23.15
C ALA A 169 -1.47 -2.71 -24.39
N LYS A 170 -2.09 -3.33 -25.40
CA LYS A 170 -2.43 -2.67 -26.67
C LYS A 170 -3.84 -2.10 -26.61
N LYS A 171 -4.03 -0.87 -27.08
CA LYS A 171 -5.36 -0.26 -27.20
C LYS A 171 -6.14 -0.98 -28.30
N ILE A 172 -7.32 -1.52 -27.97
CA ILE A 172 -8.15 -2.32 -28.89
C ILE A 172 -9.48 -1.64 -29.25
N SER A 173 -9.94 -0.68 -28.44
CA SER A 173 -11.13 0.11 -28.74
C SER A 173 -11.06 1.50 -28.12
N LYS A 174 -11.82 2.45 -28.68
CA LYS A 174 -12.07 3.76 -28.05
C LYS A 174 -13.39 3.66 -27.29
N VAL A 175 -13.41 4.11 -26.04
CA VAL A 175 -14.64 4.23 -25.26
C VAL A 175 -15.08 5.69 -25.29
N ALA A 176 -16.35 5.95 -25.60
CA ALA A 176 -16.91 7.29 -25.58
C ALA A 176 -16.85 7.85 -24.14
N SER A 177 -16.40 9.10 -24.00
CA SER A 177 -16.45 9.82 -22.74
C SER A 177 -17.88 9.79 -22.19
N THR A 178 -18.10 9.21 -21.01
CA THR A 178 -19.38 9.35 -20.31
C THR A 178 -19.45 10.79 -19.81
N GLY A 179 -19.94 11.68 -20.66
CA GLY A 179 -20.31 13.02 -20.28
C GLY A 179 -21.39 12.93 -19.21
N GLY A 180 -21.04 13.29 -17.98
CA GLY A 180 -22.02 13.51 -16.92
C GLY A 180 -23.02 14.55 -17.40
N ASN A 181 -24.25 14.10 -17.66
CA ASN A 181 -25.35 14.95 -18.03
C ASN A 181 -26.08 15.33 -16.74
N LYS A 182 -25.96 16.61 -16.37
CA LYS A 182 -26.66 17.36 -15.31
C LYS A 182 -26.41 16.99 -13.86
#